data_AF-A0A8B6C7K0-F1
#
_entry.id   AF-A0A8B6C7K0-F1
#
_cell.length_a   1.000
_cell.length_b   1.000
_cell.length_c   1.000
_cell.angle_alpha   90.00
_cell.angle_beta   90.00
_cell.angle_gamma   90.00
#
_symmetry.space_group_name_H-M   'P 1'
#
loop_
_entity.id
_entity.type
_entity.pdbx_description
1 polymer ?
#
loop_
_entity_poly.entity_id
_entity_poly.type
_entity_poly.pdbx_seq_one_letter_code
_entity_poly.pdbx_strand_id
1 'polypeptide(L)'
;MTRRKLSIAERWQVVGMANTGLSCRRIAVHFGVNHTVIIRLVQRYRQTGSVEDRPRAGRPRKTTPREDRNLSRQARLKPFSSADQLRRLWPIGGRKTPVTGDTLFQVASLSKAFASVLLTKLIEEKTNYTLDTKLKKIFYDSLRSDYVTLRDLLSHKLGIPKHDELRFDTELTRKNLVARLKYLKPDGVFRSSYMYNSLMYGVVTHVAEIIGEDTWENLVTKHIFEPLEMKASTFASTADLENILLAKGYVEYYGEL
;
A
#
# COMPACT_ATOMS: atom_id res chain seq x y z
N MET A 1 -27.64 -35.66 -27.55
CA MET A 1 -26.86 -36.85 -27.97
C MET A 1 -25.36 -36.57 -27.82
N THR A 2 -24.71 -37.29 -26.92
CA THR A 2 -23.29 -37.14 -26.59
C THR A 2 -22.43 -37.66 -27.76
N ARG A 3 -21.60 -36.80 -28.37
CA ARG A 3 -20.70 -37.22 -29.46
C ARG A 3 -19.62 -38.16 -28.89
N ARG A 4 -19.59 -39.42 -29.31
CA ARG A 4 -18.52 -40.38 -28.97
C ARG A 4 -17.17 -39.83 -29.40
N LYS A 5 -16.20 -39.80 -28.49
CA LYS A 5 -14.81 -39.44 -28.75
C LYS A 5 -13.96 -40.70 -28.82
N LEU A 6 -13.09 -40.79 -29.83
CA LEU A 6 -12.09 -41.86 -29.94
C LEU A 6 -10.94 -41.61 -28.96
N SER A 7 -10.58 -42.65 -28.20
CA SER A 7 -9.36 -42.72 -27.40
C SER A 7 -8.11 -42.67 -28.28
N ILE A 8 -6.96 -42.38 -27.67
CA ILE A 8 -5.67 -42.32 -28.40
C ILE A 8 -5.35 -43.65 -29.08
N ALA A 9 -5.62 -44.78 -28.41
CA ALA A 9 -5.43 -46.13 -28.97
C ALA A 9 -6.34 -46.38 -30.19
N GLU A 10 -7.64 -46.08 -30.09
CA GLU A 10 -8.59 -46.20 -31.20
C GLU A 10 -8.18 -45.31 -32.38
N ARG A 11 -7.62 -44.11 -32.13
CA ARG A 11 -7.14 -43.23 -33.20
C ARG A 11 -5.94 -43.83 -33.95
N TRP A 12 -5.04 -44.53 -33.27
CA TRP A 12 -3.94 -45.26 -33.92
C TRP A 12 -4.46 -46.45 -34.73
N GLN A 13 -5.45 -47.18 -34.21
CA GLN A 13 -6.12 -48.24 -34.97
C GLN A 13 -6.78 -47.71 -36.25
N VAL A 14 -7.45 -46.55 -36.17
CA VAL A 14 -8.01 -45.87 -37.36
C VAL A 14 -6.93 -45.57 -38.40
N VAL A 15 -5.78 -45.05 -37.97
CA VAL A 15 -4.65 -44.77 -38.88
C VAL A 15 -4.12 -46.07 -39.51
N GLY A 16 -3.94 -47.12 -38.71
CA GLY A 16 -3.52 -48.44 -39.20
C GLY A 16 -4.48 -49.01 -40.25
N MET A 17 -5.79 -49.00 -39.96
CA MET A 17 -6.83 -49.46 -40.90
C MET A 17 -6.89 -48.60 -42.17
N ALA A 18 -6.65 -47.29 -42.08
CA ALA A 18 -6.59 -46.43 -43.25
C ALA A 18 -5.36 -46.71 -44.12
N ASN A 19 -4.21 -47.04 -43.50
CA ASN A 19 -2.97 -47.38 -44.20
C ASN A 19 -3.05 -48.75 -44.89
N THR A 20 -3.85 -49.68 -44.39
CA THR A 20 -4.14 -50.96 -45.07
C THR A 20 -5.18 -50.84 -46.19
N GLY A 21 -5.63 -49.62 -46.50
CA GLY A 21 -6.51 -49.33 -47.64
C GLY A 21 -8.01 -49.39 -47.35
N LEU A 22 -8.44 -49.53 -46.08
CA LEU A 22 -9.88 -49.48 -45.77
C LEU A 22 -10.44 -48.06 -45.98
N SER A 23 -11.68 -47.99 -46.48
CA SER A 23 -12.36 -46.71 -46.69
C SER A 23 -12.76 -46.04 -45.37
N CYS A 24 -12.67 -44.71 -45.31
CA CYS A 24 -13.03 -43.93 -44.12
C CYS A 24 -14.48 -44.19 -43.64
N ARG A 25 -15.40 -44.52 -44.56
CA ARG A 25 -16.79 -44.88 -44.22
C ARG A 25 -16.87 -46.21 -43.48
N ARG A 26 -16.13 -47.24 -43.93
CA ARG A 26 -16.12 -48.56 -43.29
C ARG A 26 -15.48 -48.51 -41.91
N ILE A 27 -14.40 -47.75 -41.77
CA ILE A 27 -13.75 -47.49 -40.47
C ILE A 27 -14.71 -46.75 -39.53
N ALA A 28 -15.46 -45.77 -40.04
CA ALA A 28 -16.42 -45.02 -39.23
C ALA A 28 -17.55 -45.88 -38.65
N VAL A 29 -18.08 -46.82 -39.45
CA VAL A 29 -19.07 -47.81 -39.00
C VAL A 29 -18.47 -48.69 -37.89
N HIS A 30 -17.24 -49.19 -38.08
CA HIS A 30 -16.56 -50.02 -37.09
C HIS A 30 -16.41 -49.33 -35.73
N PHE A 31 -16.06 -48.05 -35.72
CA PHE A 31 -15.90 -47.28 -34.47
C PHE A 31 -17.18 -46.56 -34.02
N GLY A 32 -18.31 -46.72 -34.70
CA GLY A 32 -19.56 -46.04 -34.35
C GLY A 32 -19.45 -44.51 -34.28
N VAL A 33 -18.64 -43.91 -35.16
CA VAL A 33 -18.45 -42.44 -35.25
C VAL A 33 -18.85 -41.93 -36.62
N ASN A 34 -19.09 -40.62 -36.75
CA ASN A 34 -19.35 -40.03 -38.06
C ASN A 34 -18.10 -40.12 -38.95
N HIS A 35 -18.26 -40.47 -40.23
CA HIS A 35 -17.14 -40.63 -41.17
C HIS A 35 -16.26 -39.38 -41.34
N THR A 36 -16.80 -38.19 -41.07
CA THR A 36 -16.01 -36.93 -41.04
C THR A 36 -14.96 -36.92 -39.93
N VAL A 37 -15.18 -37.62 -38.80
CA VAL A 37 -14.20 -37.77 -37.72
C VAL A 37 -12.99 -38.56 -38.21
N ILE A 38 -13.24 -39.66 -38.95
CA ILE A 38 -12.18 -40.50 -39.53
C ILE A 38 -11.41 -39.72 -40.60
N ILE A 39 -12.10 -39.03 -41.51
CA ILE A 39 -11.47 -38.21 -42.55
C ILE A 39 -10.53 -37.17 -41.92
N ARG A 40 -11.02 -36.38 -40.96
CA ARG A 40 -10.23 -35.34 -40.29
C ARG A 40 -9.03 -35.92 -39.55
N LEU A 41 -9.21 -37.07 -38.90
CA LEU A 41 -8.15 -37.75 -38.16
C LEU A 41 -7.04 -38.25 -39.10
N VAL A 42 -7.40 -38.95 -40.18
CA VAL A 42 -6.44 -39.49 -41.16
C VAL A 42 -5.74 -38.36 -41.90
N GLN A 43 -6.45 -37.31 -42.32
CA GLN A 43 -5.85 -36.13 -42.95
C GLN A 43 -4.86 -35.43 -42.00
N ARG A 44 -5.24 -35.23 -40.74
CA ARG A 44 -4.35 -34.66 -39.72
C ARG A 44 -3.10 -35.51 -39.55
N TYR A 45 -3.26 -36.83 -39.43
CA TYR A 45 -2.13 -37.75 -39.28
C TYR A 45 -1.19 -37.68 -40.49
N ARG A 46 -1.71 -37.66 -41.73
CA ARG A 46 -0.88 -37.51 -42.93
C ARG A 46 -0.09 -36.20 -42.96
N GLN A 47 -0.61 -35.14 -42.34
CA GLN A 47 0.06 -33.84 -42.26
C GLN A 47 1.05 -33.72 -41.10
N THR A 48 0.79 -34.35 -39.95
CA THR A 48 1.57 -34.11 -38.72
C THR A 48 2.25 -35.34 -38.15
N GLY A 49 2.00 -36.54 -38.68
CA GLY A 49 2.51 -37.81 -38.15
C GLY A 49 1.97 -38.20 -36.77
N SER A 50 0.98 -37.48 -36.23
CA SER A 50 0.48 -37.67 -34.85
C SER A 50 -1.04 -37.69 -34.76
N VAL A 51 -1.56 -38.52 -33.85
CA VAL A 51 -2.99 -38.62 -33.50
C VAL A 51 -3.36 -37.84 -32.22
N GLU A 52 -2.36 -37.22 -31.58
CA GLU A 52 -2.55 -36.42 -30.38
C GLU A 52 -3.27 -35.10 -30.69
N ASP A 53 -3.87 -34.51 -29.65
CA ASP A 53 -4.51 -33.21 -29.79
C ASP A 53 -3.44 -32.12 -29.81
N ARG A 54 -3.54 -31.20 -30.77
CA ARG A 54 -2.62 -30.07 -30.85
C ARG A 54 -2.74 -29.22 -29.58
N PRO A 55 -1.62 -28.68 -29.06
CA PRO A 55 -1.68 -27.63 -28.04
C PRO A 55 -2.58 -26.51 -28.56
N ARG A 56 -3.69 -26.25 -27.86
CA ARG A 56 -4.54 -25.11 -28.18
C ARG A 56 -3.94 -23.90 -27.49
N ALA A 57 -3.43 -22.94 -28.25
CA ALA A 57 -3.19 -21.62 -27.71
C ALA A 57 -4.56 -20.99 -27.40
N GLY A 58 -5.01 -21.12 -26.15
CA GLY A 58 -6.15 -20.33 -25.67
C GLY A 58 -5.83 -18.84 -25.76
N ARG A 59 -6.85 -17.99 -25.59
CA ARG A 59 -6.62 -16.54 -25.46
C ARG A 59 -5.61 -16.34 -24.33
N PRO A 60 -4.49 -15.62 -24.57
CA PRO A 60 -3.52 -15.34 -23.53
C PRO A 60 -4.23 -14.76 -22.31
N ARG A 61 -3.95 -15.33 -21.14
CA ARG A 61 -4.52 -14.88 -19.88
C ARG A 61 -4.18 -13.40 -19.70
N LYS A 62 -5.21 -12.56 -19.57
CA LYS A 62 -5.07 -11.10 -19.40
C LYS A 62 -4.96 -10.68 -17.94
N THR A 63 -5.25 -11.58 -17.00
CA THR A 63 -5.30 -11.31 -15.57
C THR A 63 -4.30 -12.18 -14.78
N THR A 64 -3.67 -11.62 -13.76
CA THR A 64 -2.85 -12.38 -12.82
C THR A 64 -3.72 -13.17 -11.83
N PRO A 65 -3.20 -14.21 -11.15
CA PRO A 65 -3.96 -14.91 -10.10
C PRO A 65 -4.43 -13.99 -8.96
N ARG A 66 -3.66 -12.94 -8.62
CA ARG A 66 -4.06 -11.93 -7.63
C ARG A 66 -5.24 -11.11 -8.09
N GLU A 67 -5.23 -10.75 -9.37
CA GLU A 67 -6.34 -10.07 -10.00
C GLU A 67 -7.61 -10.95 -9.95
N ASP A 68 -7.52 -12.22 -10.32
CA ASP A 68 -8.68 -13.12 -10.26
C ASP A 68 -9.26 -13.23 -8.83
N ARG A 69 -8.41 -13.25 -7.80
CA ARG A 69 -8.84 -13.22 -6.39
C ARG A 69 -9.57 -11.93 -6.03
N ASN A 70 -9.04 -10.78 -6.47
CA ASN A 70 -9.68 -9.49 -6.23
C ASN A 70 -11.03 -9.35 -6.96
N LEU A 71 -11.14 -9.80 -8.23
CA LEU A 71 -12.41 -9.85 -8.96
C LEU A 71 -13.43 -10.70 -8.21
N SER A 72 -13.01 -11.90 -7.80
CA SER A 72 -13.86 -12.82 -7.05
C SER A 72 -14.34 -12.20 -5.73
N ARG A 73 -13.49 -11.45 -5.04
CA ARG A 73 -13.87 -10.74 -3.81
C ARG A 73 -14.85 -9.60 -4.09
N GLN A 74 -14.58 -8.76 -5.08
CA GLN A 74 -15.44 -7.61 -5.42
C GLN A 74 -16.82 -8.07 -5.92
N ALA A 75 -16.87 -9.12 -6.74
CA ALA A 75 -18.12 -9.72 -7.18
C ALA A 75 -18.94 -10.29 -6.01
N ARG A 76 -18.29 -10.87 -4.98
CA ARG A 76 -18.98 -11.33 -3.76
C ARG A 76 -19.47 -10.17 -2.89
N LEU A 77 -18.70 -9.10 -2.77
CA LEU A 77 -19.08 -7.90 -2.01
C LEU A 77 -20.22 -7.13 -2.69
N LYS A 78 -20.27 -7.14 -4.02
CA LYS A 78 -21.27 -6.43 -4.82
C LYS A 78 -21.87 -7.35 -5.90
N PRO A 79 -22.73 -8.31 -5.53
CA PRO A 79 -23.21 -9.39 -6.42
C PRO A 79 -24.04 -8.91 -7.62
N PHE A 80 -24.65 -7.72 -7.54
CA PHE A 80 -25.45 -7.14 -8.62
C PHE A 80 -24.66 -6.14 -9.50
N SER A 81 -23.36 -5.98 -9.29
CA SER A 81 -22.56 -5.09 -10.14
C SER A 81 -22.37 -5.70 -11.52
N SER A 82 -22.69 -4.93 -12.56
CA SER A 82 -22.38 -5.28 -13.94
C SER A 82 -20.88 -5.40 -14.18
N ALA A 83 -20.48 -6.10 -15.25
CA ALA A 83 -19.08 -6.22 -15.63
C ALA A 83 -18.41 -4.85 -15.86
N ASP A 84 -19.14 -3.84 -16.37
CA ASP A 84 -18.61 -2.47 -16.53
C ASP A 84 -18.41 -1.76 -15.20
N GLN A 85 -19.36 -1.91 -14.26
CA GLN A 85 -19.22 -1.36 -12.91
C GLN A 85 -18.06 -2.01 -12.15
N LEU A 86 -17.94 -3.35 -12.24
CA LEU A 86 -16.79 -4.06 -11.69
C LEU A 86 -15.50 -3.59 -12.37
N ARG A 87 -15.49 -3.37 -13.69
CA ARG A 87 -14.34 -2.82 -14.44
C ARG A 87 -13.96 -1.40 -14.01
N ARG A 88 -14.92 -0.55 -13.62
CA ARG A 88 -14.63 0.80 -13.09
C ARG A 88 -14.09 0.76 -11.67
N LEU A 89 -14.58 -0.18 -10.85
CA LEU A 89 -14.04 -0.49 -9.52
C LEU A 89 -12.70 -1.23 -9.58
N TRP A 90 -12.25 -1.55 -10.79
CA TRP A 90 -11.12 -2.40 -11.10
C TRP A 90 -10.02 -1.60 -11.78
N PRO A 91 -9.08 -1.06 -10.99
CA PRO A 91 -7.81 -0.64 -11.54
C PRO A 91 -6.94 -1.90 -11.73
N ILE A 92 -7.20 -2.71 -12.76
CA ILE A 92 -6.24 -3.74 -13.18
C ILE A 92 -4.93 -3.04 -13.51
N GLY A 93 -3.86 -3.40 -12.80
CA GLY A 93 -2.54 -2.77 -12.93
C GLY A 93 -2.37 -1.38 -12.31
N GLY A 94 -3.35 -0.89 -11.54
CA GLY A 94 -3.48 0.56 -11.34
C GLY A 94 -3.73 1.23 -12.70
N ARG A 95 -4.05 2.53 -12.73
CA ARG A 95 -3.20 3.27 -13.66
C ARG A 95 -1.79 3.10 -13.07
N LYS A 96 -0.83 2.59 -13.85
CA LYS A 96 0.57 2.89 -13.56
C LYS A 96 0.74 4.38 -13.83
N THR A 97 0.12 5.21 -12.98
CA THR A 97 0.32 6.64 -13.01
C THR A 97 1.80 6.79 -12.72
N PRO A 98 2.60 7.23 -13.69
CA PRO A 98 4.02 7.40 -13.46
C PRO A 98 4.16 8.39 -12.30
N VAL A 99 5.13 8.13 -11.43
CA VAL A 99 5.54 9.17 -10.48
C VAL A 99 6.06 10.34 -11.30
N THR A 100 5.53 11.52 -11.03
CA THR A 100 5.95 12.79 -11.62
C THR A 100 6.55 13.69 -10.54
N GLY A 101 7.12 14.84 -10.93
CA GLY A 101 7.56 15.85 -9.98
C GLY A 101 6.43 16.41 -9.09
N ASP A 102 5.18 16.28 -9.53
CA ASP A 102 3.99 16.75 -8.80
C ASP A 102 3.40 15.69 -7.87
N THR A 103 3.94 14.48 -7.86
CA THR A 103 3.43 13.40 -7.00
C THR A 103 3.81 13.67 -5.55
N LEU A 104 2.79 13.78 -4.68
CA LEU A 104 2.99 13.97 -3.26
C LEU A 104 3.28 12.65 -2.56
N PHE A 105 4.15 12.71 -1.54
CA PHE A 105 4.51 11.58 -0.71
C PHE A 105 4.35 11.94 0.77
N GLN A 106 3.97 10.96 1.57
CA GLN A 106 4.05 11.08 3.03
C GLN A 106 5.52 11.01 3.43
N VAL A 107 6.07 12.11 3.93
CA VAL A 107 7.50 12.21 4.29
C VAL A 107 7.81 11.70 5.71
N ALA A 108 6.78 11.25 6.43
CA ALA A 108 6.89 10.64 7.76
C ALA A 108 7.78 11.46 8.71
N SER A 109 8.80 10.84 9.30
CA SER A 109 9.65 11.48 10.30
C SER A 109 10.52 12.63 9.78
N LEU A 110 10.59 12.88 8.46
CA LEU A 110 11.19 14.12 7.94
C LEU A 110 10.42 15.36 8.40
N SER A 111 9.13 15.23 8.74
CA SER A 111 8.33 16.31 9.35
C SER A 111 8.94 16.85 10.66
N LYS A 112 9.78 16.07 11.35
CA LYS A 112 10.48 16.50 12.56
C LYS A 112 11.44 17.66 12.30
N ALA A 113 12.03 17.75 11.10
CA ALA A 113 12.88 18.88 10.74
C ALA A 113 12.10 20.20 10.70
N PHE A 114 10.90 20.19 10.13
CA PHE A 114 10.00 21.35 10.12
C PHE A 114 9.64 21.80 11.55
N ALA A 115 9.38 20.84 12.44
CA ALA A 115 9.10 21.13 13.85
C ALA A 115 10.30 21.76 14.58
N SER A 116 11.51 21.23 14.37
CA SER A 116 12.72 21.81 14.93
C SER A 116 12.98 23.22 14.41
N VAL A 117 12.84 23.44 13.10
CA VAL A 117 13.06 24.75 12.47
C VAL A 117 12.03 25.76 12.97
N LEU A 118 10.73 25.42 12.92
CA LEU A 118 9.68 26.32 13.37
C LEU A 118 9.87 26.73 14.82
N LEU A 119 10.07 25.75 15.72
CA LEU A 119 10.25 26.04 17.13
C LEU A 119 11.45 26.98 17.35
N THR A 120 12.56 26.73 16.68
CA THR A 120 13.77 27.55 16.84
C THR A 120 13.56 28.98 16.32
N LYS A 121 12.87 29.16 15.17
CA LYS A 121 12.52 30.49 14.65
C LYS A 121 11.60 31.24 15.63
N LEU A 122 10.58 30.58 16.18
CA LEU A 122 9.67 31.19 17.14
C LEU A 122 10.37 31.56 18.46
N ILE A 123 11.34 30.76 18.91
CA ILE A 123 12.19 31.06 20.06
C ILE A 123 13.05 32.30 19.80
N GLU A 124 13.62 32.42 18.60
CA GLU A 124 14.42 33.58 18.19
C GLU A 124 13.57 34.86 18.12
N GLU A 125 12.34 34.77 17.61
CA GLU A 125 11.39 35.89 17.54
C GLU A 125 10.84 36.28 18.92
N LYS A 126 10.54 35.30 19.79
CA LYS A 126 10.01 35.52 21.15
C LYS A 126 11.08 35.22 22.20
N THR A 127 11.86 36.26 22.52
CA THR A 127 13.03 36.26 23.43
C THR A 127 12.79 35.73 24.85
N ASN A 128 11.54 35.51 25.26
CA ASN A 128 11.18 34.92 26.55
C ASN A 128 11.45 33.40 26.62
N TYR A 129 11.78 32.77 25.50
CA TYR A 129 12.01 31.33 25.40
C TYR A 129 13.42 31.03 24.90
N THR A 130 13.92 29.85 25.24
CA THR A 130 15.19 29.26 24.79
C THR A 130 15.05 27.74 24.69
N LEU A 131 15.98 27.06 24.03
CA LEU A 131 15.99 25.59 24.01
C LEU A 131 16.12 24.95 25.40
N ASP A 132 16.60 25.70 26.39
CA ASP A 132 16.74 25.26 27.78
C ASP A 132 15.52 25.67 28.65
N THR A 133 14.47 26.20 28.03
CA THR A 133 13.17 26.43 28.66
C THR A 133 12.61 25.11 29.19
N LYS A 134 12.26 25.09 30.47
CA LYS A 134 11.77 23.90 31.17
C LYS A 134 10.28 23.68 30.95
N LEU A 135 9.88 22.42 30.76
CA LEU A 135 8.47 22.03 30.75
C LEU A 135 8.14 21.35 32.08
N LYS A 136 7.29 21.97 32.89
CA LYS A 136 7.05 21.48 34.26
C LYS A 136 5.83 20.58 34.36
N LYS A 137 5.94 19.52 35.18
CA LYS A 137 4.81 18.68 35.64
C LYS A 137 4.05 17.95 34.52
N ILE A 138 4.74 17.48 33.48
CA ILE A 138 4.12 16.75 32.36
C ILE A 138 4.52 15.28 32.28
N PHE A 139 5.54 14.82 33.02
CA PHE A 139 6.07 13.45 32.93
C PHE A 139 5.76 12.60 34.17
N TYR A 140 5.89 11.28 34.00
CA TYR A 140 5.60 10.28 35.04
C TYR A 140 6.39 10.50 36.34
N ASP A 141 7.69 10.82 36.24
CA ASP A 141 8.57 11.02 37.39
C ASP A 141 8.90 12.50 37.64
N SER A 142 9.31 12.80 38.88
CA SER A 142 9.69 14.15 39.31
C SER A 142 10.94 14.66 38.60
N LEU A 143 11.96 13.82 38.40
CA LEU A 143 13.21 14.22 37.75
C LEU A 143 12.97 14.80 36.35
N ARG A 144 12.17 14.13 35.51
CA ARG A 144 11.81 14.66 34.19
C ARG A 144 10.86 15.83 34.32
N SER A 145 9.85 15.74 35.18
CA SER A 145 8.88 16.81 35.38
C SER A 145 9.46 18.12 35.90
N ASP A 146 10.64 18.11 36.53
CA ASP A 146 11.27 19.31 37.09
C ASP A 146 12.41 19.87 36.22
N TYR A 147 13.03 19.04 35.37
CA TYR A 147 14.27 19.37 34.68
C TYR A 147 14.25 19.22 33.15
N VAL A 148 13.21 18.63 32.56
CA VAL A 148 13.10 18.49 31.10
C VAL A 148 13.08 19.85 30.42
N THR A 149 13.80 19.96 29.30
CA THR A 149 13.82 21.14 28.44
C THR A 149 13.33 20.83 27.02
N LEU A 150 13.11 21.88 26.22
CA LEU A 150 12.82 21.72 24.79
C LEU A 150 13.94 20.99 24.05
N ARG A 151 15.21 21.24 24.44
CA ARG A 151 16.38 20.52 23.93
C ARG A 151 16.29 19.01 24.18
N ASP A 152 15.83 18.59 25.35
CA ASP A 152 15.70 17.16 25.69
C ASP A 152 14.63 16.47 24.81
N LEU A 153 13.53 17.17 24.51
CA LEU A 153 12.48 16.68 23.58
C LEU A 153 13.03 16.47 22.17
N LEU A 154 13.71 17.49 21.63
CA LEU A 154 14.27 17.49 20.27
C LEU A 154 15.40 16.47 20.08
N SER A 155 16.12 16.13 21.15
CA SER A 155 17.30 15.24 21.10
C SER A 155 17.01 13.78 21.41
N HIS A 156 15.75 13.41 21.68
CA HIS A 156 15.37 12.04 22.08
C HIS A 156 16.08 11.55 23.35
N LYS A 157 16.38 12.47 24.28
CA LYS A 157 17.19 12.22 25.49
C LYS A 157 16.37 12.03 26.77
N LEU A 158 15.11 11.63 26.63
CA LEU A 158 14.23 11.41 27.77
C LEU A 158 14.31 10.01 28.36
N GLY A 159 14.84 9.02 27.65
CA GLY A 159 14.77 7.63 28.14
C GLY A 159 13.32 7.12 28.26
N ILE A 160 12.41 7.63 27.43
CA ILE A 160 11.01 7.18 27.35
C ILE A 160 10.84 6.36 26.07
N PRO A 161 10.35 5.11 26.18
CA PRO A 161 10.14 4.25 25.01
C PRO A 161 9.13 4.84 24.02
N LYS A 162 9.21 4.37 22.77
CA LYS A 162 8.25 4.74 21.73
C LYS A 162 6.86 4.16 22.06
N HIS A 163 5.83 4.92 21.77
CA HIS A 163 4.44 4.49 21.83
C HIS A 163 3.72 4.95 20.56
N ASP A 164 4.32 4.64 19.40
CA ASP A 164 3.86 5.16 18.10
C ASP A 164 2.43 4.72 17.74
N GLU A 165 1.94 3.62 18.33
CA GLU A 165 0.56 3.13 18.17
C GLU A 165 -0.50 4.12 18.67
N LEU A 166 -0.14 5.08 19.53
CA LEU A 166 -1.04 6.18 19.93
C LEU A 166 -1.58 6.97 18.74
N ARG A 167 -0.89 6.97 17.58
CA ARG A 167 -1.37 7.63 16.36
C ARG A 167 -2.69 7.06 15.83
N PHE A 168 -3.09 5.88 16.26
CA PHE A 168 -4.37 5.25 15.88
C PHE A 168 -5.52 5.61 16.82
N ASP A 169 -5.25 6.34 17.91
CA ASP A 169 -6.28 6.89 18.77
C ASP A 169 -6.94 8.10 18.09
N THR A 170 -8.22 7.94 17.77
CA THR A 170 -9.03 8.98 17.11
C THR A 170 -9.29 10.19 17.98
N GLU A 171 -9.15 10.06 19.30
CA GLU A 171 -9.32 11.14 20.26
C GLU A 171 -8.00 11.86 20.56
N LEU A 172 -6.88 11.45 19.95
CA LEU A 172 -5.59 12.08 20.23
C LEU A 172 -5.53 13.49 19.62
N THR A 173 -5.20 14.47 20.46
CA THR A 173 -4.95 15.86 20.05
C THR A 173 -3.58 16.31 20.55
N ARG A 174 -2.97 17.31 19.89
CA ARG A 174 -1.69 17.90 20.34
C ARG A 174 -1.76 18.37 21.81
N LYS A 175 -2.91 18.93 22.20
CA LYS A 175 -3.20 19.37 23.58
C LYS A 175 -3.31 18.21 24.57
N ASN A 176 -4.12 17.18 24.28
CA ASN A 176 -4.33 16.09 25.24
C ASN A 176 -3.16 15.10 25.29
N LEU A 177 -2.28 15.07 24.27
CA LEU A 177 -1.06 14.28 24.28
C LEU A 177 -0.19 14.64 25.50
N VAL A 178 -0.03 15.92 25.80
CA VAL A 178 0.77 16.39 26.95
C VAL A 178 0.23 15.85 28.27
N ALA A 179 -1.10 15.85 28.44
CA ALA A 179 -1.74 15.33 29.64
C ALA A 179 -1.60 13.81 29.82
N ARG A 180 -1.31 13.08 28.73
CA ARG A 180 -1.15 11.62 28.72
C ARG A 180 0.29 11.17 29.01
N LEU A 181 1.27 12.06 28.87
CA LEU A 181 2.69 11.73 29.10
C LEU A 181 2.99 11.27 30.53
N LYS A 182 2.20 11.70 31.51
CA LYS A 182 2.32 11.26 32.91
C LYS A 182 2.06 9.76 33.11
N TYR A 183 1.48 9.08 32.14
CA TYR A 183 1.24 7.63 32.18
C TYR A 183 2.37 6.82 31.54
N LEU A 184 3.35 7.47 30.89
CA LEU A 184 4.44 6.80 30.21
C LEU A 184 5.59 6.55 31.17
N LYS A 185 5.74 5.30 31.61
CA LYS A 185 6.85 4.89 32.46
C LYS A 185 8.17 4.94 31.65
N PRO A 186 9.20 5.65 32.13
CA PRO A 186 10.51 5.63 31.49
C PRO A 186 11.20 4.27 31.65
N ASP A 187 12.03 3.93 30.67
CA ASP A 187 12.84 2.71 30.64
C ASP A 187 14.35 3.03 30.66
N GLY A 188 14.72 4.20 30.13
CA GLY A 188 16.09 4.70 30.11
C GLY A 188 16.39 5.75 31.18
N VAL A 189 17.67 6.04 31.36
CA VAL A 189 18.17 7.10 32.23
C VAL A 189 18.01 8.45 31.53
N PHE A 190 17.47 9.44 32.25
CA PHE A 190 17.28 10.80 31.71
C PHE A 190 18.63 11.40 31.27
N ARG A 191 18.67 11.94 30.05
CA ARG A 191 19.86 12.48 29.34
C ARG A 191 20.98 11.50 28.98
N SER A 192 21.10 10.39 29.68
CA SER A 192 22.11 9.38 29.37
C SER A 192 21.66 8.37 28.31
N SER A 193 20.35 8.12 28.18
CA SER A 193 19.79 7.19 27.19
C SER A 193 19.25 7.93 25.96
N TYR A 194 19.63 7.47 24.76
CA TYR A 194 18.97 7.86 23.51
C TYR A 194 17.85 6.87 23.20
N MET A 195 16.61 7.36 23.11
CA MET A 195 15.45 6.54 22.74
C MET A 195 14.58 7.34 21.77
N TYR A 196 14.57 6.93 20.50
CA TYR A 196 13.77 7.56 19.46
C TYR A 196 12.29 7.57 19.85
N ASN A 197 11.67 8.75 19.80
CA ASN A 197 10.30 8.93 20.27
C ASN A 197 9.57 10.02 19.47
N SER A 198 8.57 9.63 18.68
CA SER A 198 7.78 10.55 17.86
C SER A 198 6.81 11.40 18.68
N LEU A 199 6.37 10.93 19.85
CA LEU A 199 5.42 11.67 20.69
C LEU A 199 6.00 12.97 21.19
N MET A 200 7.31 13.02 21.44
CA MET A 200 8.00 14.24 21.87
C MET A 200 7.92 15.35 20.82
N TYR A 201 7.85 14.97 19.54
CA TYR A 201 7.61 15.94 18.47
C TYR A 201 6.16 16.43 18.44
N GLY A 202 5.19 15.62 18.86
CA GLY A 202 3.83 16.09 19.13
C GLY A 202 3.81 17.17 20.24
N VAL A 203 4.58 16.97 21.30
CA VAL A 203 4.76 17.99 22.36
C VAL A 203 5.42 19.25 21.81
N VAL A 204 6.49 19.11 21.02
CA VAL A 204 7.17 20.24 20.36
C VAL A 204 6.19 21.04 19.50
N THR A 205 5.34 20.39 18.70
CA THR A 205 4.34 21.09 17.89
C THR A 205 3.35 21.87 18.76
N HIS A 206 2.92 21.30 19.89
CA HIS A 206 2.03 22.01 20.82
C HIS A 206 2.70 23.21 21.49
N VAL A 207 3.98 23.08 21.85
CA VAL A 207 4.76 24.22 22.37
C VAL A 207 4.89 25.31 21.31
N ALA A 208 5.14 24.95 20.06
CA ALA A 208 5.20 25.91 18.97
C ALA A 208 3.88 26.65 18.78
N GLU A 209 2.72 25.98 18.91
CA GLU A 209 1.40 26.63 18.91
C GLU A 209 1.25 27.64 20.05
N ILE A 210 1.72 27.30 21.26
CA ILE A 210 1.68 28.20 22.42
C ILE A 210 2.58 29.43 22.22
N ILE A 211 3.81 29.23 21.76
CA ILE A 211 4.76 30.33 21.53
C ILE A 211 4.29 31.19 20.36
N GLY A 212 3.86 30.57 19.27
CA GLY A 212 3.43 31.25 18.04
C GLY A 212 2.04 31.88 18.12
N GLU A 213 1.22 31.50 19.11
CA GLU A 213 -0.16 31.96 19.29
C GLU A 213 -1.06 31.69 18.07
N ASP A 214 -0.79 30.60 17.35
CA ASP A 214 -1.52 30.18 16.16
C ASP A 214 -1.42 28.66 16.00
N THR A 215 -2.17 28.09 15.06
CA THR A 215 -2.14 26.66 14.75
C THR A 215 -0.82 26.26 14.12
N TRP A 216 -0.39 25.01 14.36
CA TRP A 216 0.80 24.45 13.75
C TRP A 216 0.80 24.59 12.22
N GLU A 217 -0.35 24.32 11.58
CA GLU A 217 -0.53 24.38 10.14
C GLU A 217 -0.29 25.81 9.62
N ASN A 218 -0.86 26.83 10.27
CA ASN A 218 -0.66 28.22 9.91
C ASN A 218 0.80 28.67 10.14
N LEU A 219 1.38 28.31 11.29
CA LEU A 219 2.74 28.69 11.64
C LEU A 219 3.78 28.11 10.67
N VAL A 220 3.67 26.83 10.32
CA VAL A 220 4.55 26.22 9.31
C VAL A 220 4.34 26.88 7.94
N THR A 221 3.09 27.14 7.56
CA THR A 221 2.77 27.77 6.28
C THR A 221 3.45 29.14 6.18
N LYS A 222 3.21 30.01 7.18
CA LYS A 222 3.74 31.38 7.24
C LYS A 222 5.26 31.46 7.37
N HIS A 223 5.86 30.65 8.25
CA HIS A 223 7.30 30.80 8.57
C HIS A 223 8.22 29.90 7.73
N ILE A 224 7.68 28.91 7.01
CA ILE A 224 8.45 27.94 6.22
C ILE A 224 7.92 27.80 4.78
N PHE A 225 6.65 27.45 4.57
CA PHE A 225 6.19 27.13 3.21
C PHE A 225 6.13 28.36 2.29
N GLU A 226 5.56 29.48 2.75
CA GLU A 226 5.45 30.70 1.93
C GLU A 226 6.82 31.31 1.61
N PRO A 227 7.75 31.49 2.57
CA PRO A 227 9.06 32.09 2.28
C PRO A 227 9.96 31.22 1.39
N LEU A 228 9.74 29.90 1.37
CA LEU A 228 10.49 28.95 0.56
C LEU A 228 9.72 28.49 -0.70
N GLU A 229 8.58 29.11 -0.98
CA GLU A 229 7.71 28.78 -2.11
C GLU A 229 7.31 27.29 -2.22
N MET A 230 7.11 26.63 -1.08
CA MET A 230 6.78 25.19 -1.00
C MET A 230 5.29 24.92 -1.31
N LYS A 231 4.88 25.18 -2.56
CA LYS A 231 3.48 25.09 -3.02
C LYS A 231 2.91 23.67 -3.04
N ALA A 232 3.79 22.64 -3.03
CA ALA A 232 3.42 21.23 -3.05
C ALA A 232 3.64 20.55 -1.68
N SER A 233 3.48 21.29 -0.58
CA SER A 233 3.60 20.76 0.79
C SER A 233 2.33 21.05 1.57
N THR A 234 1.83 20.07 2.31
CA THR A 234 0.57 20.16 3.06
C THR A 234 0.59 19.22 4.27
N PHE A 235 -0.46 19.27 5.09
CA PHE A 235 -0.60 18.51 6.33
C PHE A 235 -1.64 17.40 6.17
N ALA A 236 -1.40 16.24 6.79
CA ALA A 236 -2.37 15.15 6.75
C ALA A 236 -3.72 15.52 7.39
N SER A 237 -3.74 16.50 8.30
CA SER A 237 -4.93 17.01 8.99
C SER A 237 -5.81 17.91 8.12
N THR A 238 -5.25 18.54 7.08
CA THR A 238 -5.95 19.56 6.27
C THR A 238 -5.92 19.28 4.78
N ALA A 239 -5.15 18.29 4.34
CA ALA A 239 -5.06 17.92 2.93
C ALA A 239 -6.39 17.37 2.40
N ASP A 240 -6.83 17.91 1.27
CA ASP A 240 -7.92 17.35 0.49
C ASP A 240 -7.41 16.13 -0.29
N LEU A 241 -7.52 14.96 0.33
CA LEU A 241 -7.02 13.70 -0.22
C LEU A 241 -7.69 13.30 -1.55
N GLU A 242 -8.85 13.88 -1.89
CA GLU A 242 -9.54 13.61 -3.14
C GLU A 242 -8.96 14.41 -4.32
N ASN A 243 -8.40 15.58 -4.04
CA ASN A 243 -7.95 16.54 -5.05
C ASN A 243 -6.42 16.66 -5.17
N ILE A 244 -5.66 15.84 -4.45
CA ILE A 244 -4.18 15.80 -4.55
C ILE A 244 -3.67 14.54 -5.25
N LEU A 245 -2.54 14.66 -5.95
CA LEU A 245 -1.83 13.52 -6.52
C LEU A 245 -0.97 12.81 -5.45
N LEU A 246 -1.62 12.21 -4.45
CA LEU A 246 -0.93 11.47 -3.39
C LEU A 246 -0.56 10.06 -3.85
N ALA A 247 0.73 9.71 -3.73
CA ALA A 247 1.21 8.36 -3.97
C ALA A 247 0.57 7.36 -3.00
N LYS A 248 0.10 6.24 -3.53
CA LYS A 248 -0.44 5.15 -2.71
C LYS A 248 0.71 4.42 -2.01
N GLY A 249 0.60 4.24 -0.69
CA GLY A 249 1.52 3.41 0.08
C GLY A 249 1.32 1.92 -0.22
N TYR A 250 2.43 1.20 -0.39
CA TYR A 250 2.46 -0.26 -0.52
C TYR A 250 3.25 -0.83 0.66
N VAL A 251 2.71 -1.86 1.31
CA VAL A 251 3.39 -2.59 2.37
C VAL A 251 3.68 -3.98 1.81
N GLU A 252 4.95 -4.36 1.79
CA GLU A 252 5.36 -5.69 1.39
C GLU A 252 4.99 -6.68 2.50
N TYR A 253 4.22 -7.72 2.17
CA TYR A 253 3.86 -8.78 3.11
C TYR A 253 4.43 -10.09 2.54
N TYR A 254 5.42 -10.66 3.23
CA TYR A 254 6.12 -11.90 2.81
C TYR A 254 6.82 -11.86 1.44
N GLY A 255 7.42 -10.72 1.04
CA GLY A 255 8.22 -10.66 -0.18
C GLY A 255 7.43 -10.53 -1.49
N GLU A 256 6.11 -10.31 -1.41
CA GLU A 256 5.29 -9.97 -2.57
C GLU A 256 4.66 -8.57 -2.38
N LEU A 257 4.95 -7.65 -3.32
CA LEU A 257 4.29 -6.33 -3.45
C LEU A 257 2.94 -6.47 -4.17
#